data_AF-A0A2K3PFJ2-F1
#
_entry.id   AF-A0A2K3PFJ2-F1
#
_cell.length_a   1.000
_cell.length_b   1.000
_cell.length_c   1.000
_cell.angle_alpha   90.00
_cell.angle_beta   90.00
_cell.angle_gamma   90.00
#
_symmetry.space_group_name_H-M   'P 1'
#
loop_
_entity.id
_entity.type
_entity.pdbx_description
1 polymer ?
#
loop_
_entity_poly.entity_id
_entity_poly.type
_entity_poly.pdbx_seq_one_letter_code
_entity_poly.pdbx_strand_id
1 'polypeptide(L)'
;MSRFPFLLLLILTLSTTNSIHSLKVPFRVNDVLPVLPHGISWPVLNSFHSAVDLLPSFVGSVTPYNGSIEWKGACFFDNQAKLEFTHGGDNNGSDLGGAILYLKTGEAHSWTCMDLYVFATPYRITWDYYFSAREHTLKLDSWEEPAELEYVKEHGISVFLMPAGMLGTLVSLVDVLPLFSNTAWGQSSNLEFLKKHMGAKFEKRIQPWRATIDPADVHSGDFLALSKIRGRWGGFETLEKWVTGAFAGHTAVCLKDEMGNLWVGESGHENEKGEEIIVVIPWHEWWEAALKDDSNPHIALLPLHPELRAKFNTTAAWEYARSMSGKPYGYHNMIFSWIDTVADNYPPPLDAHLVPFNVESSKYRETGLFARSSSLRAMEVSMQPSYAANMWNEALNKRLGTEDLDLYDILLETEKRGIAFDELLAIPEQDDWVYSDGKSTTCVAFILSMYKEAGIFGPIASSIQVTEFTIRDAYMLRIFEDNQTRLPRWCNNENDKLPFCQILGEYRMEFPGYNTLDAYSHMNEQCPSLPPTYDRPSQC
;
A
#
# COMPACT_ATOMS: atom_id res chain seq x y z
N MET A 1 21.16 20.80 48.14
CA MET A 1 19.96 21.67 48.06
C MET A 1 19.37 21.52 46.68
N SER A 2 18.33 20.69 46.58
CA SER A 2 17.80 20.15 45.33
C SER A 2 16.87 21.17 44.64
N ARG A 3 17.16 21.52 43.38
CA ARG A 3 16.33 22.40 42.53
C ARG A 3 15.12 21.69 41.89
N PHE A 4 14.86 20.43 42.25
CA PHE A 4 13.75 19.63 41.70
C PHE A 4 12.33 20.03 42.15
N PRO A 5 12.06 20.44 43.40
CA PRO A 5 10.68 20.71 43.82
C PRO A 5 10.12 22.01 43.25
N PHE A 6 10.97 22.92 42.75
CA PHE A 6 10.54 24.18 42.14
C PHE A 6 10.02 23.99 40.70
N LEU A 7 10.56 23.01 39.95
CA LEU A 7 10.14 22.72 38.58
C LEU A 7 8.77 22.02 38.57
N LEU A 8 8.54 21.11 39.53
CA LEU A 8 7.26 20.40 39.66
C LEU A 8 6.13 21.35 40.10
N LEU A 9 6.44 22.32 40.98
CA LEU A 9 5.48 23.35 41.39
C LEU A 9 5.10 24.28 40.22
N LEU A 10 6.04 24.59 39.33
CA LEU A 10 5.79 25.43 38.16
C LEU A 10 4.84 24.76 37.15
N ILE A 11 4.93 23.43 37.00
CA ILE A 11 4.06 22.63 36.13
C ILE A 11 2.64 22.50 36.72
N LEU A 12 2.52 22.42 38.05
CA LEU A 12 1.24 22.32 38.76
C LEU A 12 0.48 23.66 38.86
N THR A 13 1.16 24.80 38.86
CA THR A 13 0.48 26.12 38.87
C THR A 13 -0.06 26.52 37.50
N LEU A 14 0.51 26.00 36.41
CA LEU A 14 0.01 26.22 35.04
C LEU A 14 -1.26 25.42 34.71
N SER A 15 -1.64 24.42 35.52
CA SER A 15 -2.76 23.51 35.26
C SER A 15 -4.07 23.87 35.97
N THR A 16 -4.12 24.94 36.78
CA THR A 16 -5.30 25.26 37.62
C THR A 16 -6.00 26.59 37.32
N THR A 17 -5.69 27.29 36.23
CA THR A 17 -6.35 28.55 35.86
C THR A 17 -7.07 28.47 34.50
N ASN A 18 -8.28 27.92 34.50
CA ASN A 18 -9.19 27.84 33.32
C ASN A 18 -9.82 29.20 32.91
N SER A 19 -9.12 30.32 33.07
CA SER A 19 -9.67 31.64 32.70
C SER A 19 -8.57 32.65 32.38
N ILE A 20 -7.74 32.40 31.36
CA ILE A 20 -6.87 33.41 30.75
C ILE A 20 -6.77 33.12 29.24
N HIS A 21 -6.90 34.15 28.41
CA HIS A 21 -6.67 34.11 26.96
C HIS A 21 -5.48 33.21 26.57
N SER A 22 -5.65 32.46 25.47
CA SER A 22 -4.64 31.72 24.70
C SER A 22 -3.20 32.20 24.94
N LEU A 23 -2.58 31.73 26.03
CA LEU A 23 -1.17 31.98 26.29
C LEU A 23 -0.44 30.87 25.55
N LYS A 24 0.23 31.21 24.43
CA LYS A 24 1.07 30.27 23.67
C LYS A 24 2.06 29.63 24.65
N VAL A 25 1.88 28.35 24.95
CA VAL A 25 2.78 27.60 25.82
C VAL A 25 4.11 27.39 25.10
N PRO A 26 5.26 27.53 25.76
CA PRO A 26 6.56 27.39 25.11
C PRO A 26 6.76 25.99 24.51
N PHE A 27 6.12 24.98 25.12
CA PHE A 27 6.07 23.61 24.63
C PHE A 27 4.72 23.01 25.03
N ARG A 28 4.08 22.21 24.16
CA ARG A 28 3.06 21.24 24.58
C ARG A 28 3.75 19.98 25.08
N VAL A 29 3.03 19.20 25.88
CA VAL A 29 3.55 17.91 26.40
C VAL A 29 4.12 17.07 25.26
N ASN A 30 3.42 17.02 24.13
CA ASN A 30 3.81 16.28 22.93
C ASN A 30 5.13 16.75 22.29
N ASP A 31 5.50 18.02 22.41
CA ASP A 31 6.74 18.56 21.82
C ASP A 31 7.99 18.21 22.65
N VAL A 32 7.80 17.92 23.94
CA VAL A 32 8.88 17.58 24.88
C VAL A 32 9.06 16.06 24.98
N LEU A 33 8.05 15.27 24.58
CA LEU A 33 8.10 13.80 24.63
C LEU A 33 9.37 13.23 23.97
N PRO A 34 9.81 13.64 22.76
CA PRO A 34 11.02 13.10 22.15
C PRO A 34 12.32 13.38 22.93
N VAL A 35 12.31 14.39 23.81
CA VAL A 35 13.47 14.84 24.60
C VAL A 35 13.47 14.22 26.01
N LEU A 36 12.35 13.64 26.44
CA LEU A 36 12.23 12.96 27.73
C LEU A 36 12.87 11.55 27.70
N PRO A 37 13.31 11.03 28.86
CA PRO A 37 13.88 9.69 28.95
C PRO A 37 12.96 8.63 28.35
N HIS A 38 13.52 7.72 27.54
CA HIS A 38 12.77 6.69 26.79
C HIS A 38 11.71 5.94 27.61
N GLY A 39 11.96 5.65 28.90
CA GLY A 39 11.00 4.95 29.75
C GLY A 39 9.70 5.70 30.05
N ILE A 40 9.65 7.02 29.79
CA ILE A 40 8.49 7.89 30.05
C ILE A 40 7.85 8.35 28.74
N SER A 41 8.66 8.66 27.74
CA SER A 41 8.20 9.21 26.47
C SER A 41 7.75 8.17 25.46
N TRP A 42 8.44 7.03 25.39
CA TRP A 42 8.22 6.02 24.34
C TRP A 42 6.81 5.40 24.35
N PRO A 43 6.20 5.06 25.50
CA PRO A 43 4.83 4.53 25.53
C PRO A 43 3.79 5.56 25.05
N VAL A 44 4.09 6.85 25.22
CA VAL A 44 3.20 7.95 24.88
C VAL A 44 3.40 8.36 23.41
N LEU A 45 4.64 8.38 22.91
CA LEU A 45 4.96 8.61 21.50
C LEU A 45 4.37 7.52 20.59
N ASN A 46 4.48 6.24 20.97
CA ASN A 46 3.88 5.12 20.22
C ASN A 46 2.33 5.16 20.20
N SER A 47 1.73 5.89 21.14
CA SER A 47 0.27 6.12 21.16
C SER A 47 -0.16 7.31 20.30
N PHE A 48 0.73 8.26 20.04
CA PHE A 48 0.44 9.49 19.30
C PHE A 48 0.77 9.42 17.82
N HIS A 49 1.71 8.56 17.41
CA HIS A 49 2.12 8.45 16.01
C HIS A 49 2.12 7.01 15.51
N SER A 50 1.90 6.83 14.21
CA SER A 50 2.06 5.54 13.54
C SER A 50 2.80 5.70 12.21
N ALA A 51 3.20 4.56 11.63
CA ALA A 51 3.77 4.46 10.29
C ALA A 51 2.94 5.18 9.20
N VAL A 52 1.64 5.32 9.43
CA VAL A 52 0.68 6.01 8.56
C VAL A 52 0.91 7.52 8.53
N ASP A 53 1.48 8.11 9.59
CA ASP A 53 1.75 9.54 9.67
C ASP A 53 2.96 9.98 8.82
N LEU A 54 3.68 9.04 8.19
CA LEU A 54 4.68 9.32 7.15
C LEU A 54 4.08 9.69 5.80
N LEU A 55 2.77 9.50 5.62
CA LEU A 55 2.14 9.69 4.33
C LEU A 55 1.73 11.17 4.18
N PRO A 56 2.06 11.82 3.04
CA PRO A 56 1.67 13.20 2.80
C PRO A 56 0.13 13.29 2.70
N SER A 57 -0.47 14.29 3.35
CA SER A 57 -1.88 14.65 3.18
C SER A 57 -1.98 15.79 2.17
N PHE A 58 -2.80 15.65 1.13
CA PHE A 58 -3.06 16.76 0.22
C PHE A 58 -3.80 17.88 0.97
N VAL A 59 -3.34 19.13 0.85
CA VAL A 59 -3.98 20.31 1.48
C VAL A 59 -4.59 21.28 0.47
N GLY A 60 -4.14 21.26 -0.78
CA GLY A 60 -4.71 22.07 -1.85
C GLY A 60 -3.70 22.41 -2.94
N SER A 61 -4.17 23.04 -4.01
CA SER A 61 -3.32 23.52 -5.09
C SER A 61 -3.21 25.05 -5.12
N VAL A 62 -1.99 25.57 -5.18
CA VAL A 62 -1.72 27.02 -5.22
C VAL A 62 -1.65 27.47 -6.66
N THR A 63 -2.74 28.08 -7.14
CA THR A 63 -2.81 28.66 -8.49
C THR A 63 -2.29 30.11 -8.50
N PRO A 64 -1.81 30.61 -9.65
CA PRO A 64 -1.39 32.01 -9.77
C PRO A 64 -2.57 33.01 -9.84
N TYR A 65 -3.79 32.54 -10.12
CA TYR A 65 -4.94 33.42 -10.40
C TYR A 65 -6.03 33.41 -9.32
N ASN A 66 -6.25 32.31 -8.58
CA ASN A 66 -7.32 32.22 -7.56
C ASN A 66 -6.94 32.79 -6.18
N GLY A 67 -5.93 33.65 -6.11
CA GLY A 67 -5.48 34.24 -4.85
C GLY A 67 -4.77 33.22 -3.95
N SER A 68 -4.93 33.37 -2.64
CA SER A 68 -4.25 32.52 -1.67
C SER A 68 -5.12 31.36 -1.19
N ILE A 69 -4.55 30.17 -1.05
CA ILE A 69 -5.21 29.05 -0.35
C ILE A 69 -4.91 29.12 1.15
N GLU A 70 -5.82 28.64 1.98
CA GLU A 70 -5.67 28.59 3.43
C GLU A 70 -5.89 27.17 3.98
N TRP A 71 -5.10 26.75 4.96
CA TRP A 71 -5.26 25.45 5.61
C TRP A 71 -4.74 25.44 7.04
N LYS A 72 -5.03 24.33 7.74
CA LYS A 72 -4.50 24.05 9.08
C LYS A 72 -3.37 23.03 8.96
N GLY A 73 -2.18 23.45 9.38
CA GLY A 73 -1.00 22.60 9.52
C GLY A 73 -1.00 21.80 10.82
N ALA A 74 0.03 20.96 10.98
CA ALA A 74 0.25 20.23 12.22
C ALA A 74 0.74 21.17 13.33
N CYS A 75 1.65 22.09 12.99
CA CYS A 75 2.26 23.10 13.86
C CYS A 75 1.51 24.44 13.82
N PHE A 76 1.14 24.90 12.63
CA PHE A 76 0.55 26.22 12.40
C PHE A 76 -0.91 26.08 12.00
N PHE A 77 -1.83 26.75 12.71
CA PHE A 77 -3.26 26.60 12.44
C PHE A 77 -3.83 27.62 11.46
N ASP A 78 -3.03 28.58 11.03
CA ASP A 78 -3.42 29.63 10.10
C ASP A 78 -2.36 29.77 9.01
N ASN A 79 -2.39 28.86 8.04
CA ASN A 79 -1.46 28.84 6.93
C ASN A 79 -2.11 29.38 5.69
N GLN A 80 -1.34 30.14 4.91
CA GLN A 80 -1.78 30.75 3.67
C GLN A 80 -0.66 30.66 2.63
N ALA A 81 -0.96 30.24 1.40
CA ALA A 81 0.03 30.24 0.32
C ALA A 81 -0.47 30.98 -0.92
N LYS A 82 0.43 31.71 -1.58
CA LYS A 82 0.21 32.35 -2.89
C LYS A 82 1.39 32.08 -3.82
N LEU A 83 1.13 32.01 -5.12
CA LEU A 83 2.15 31.77 -6.14
C LEU A 83 2.32 33.01 -7.02
N GLU A 84 3.57 33.42 -7.26
CA GLU A 84 3.90 34.48 -8.23
C GLU A 84 4.94 33.96 -9.22
N PHE A 85 4.69 34.09 -10.51
CA PHE A 85 5.65 33.70 -11.54
C PHE A 85 6.84 34.68 -11.59
N THR A 86 8.04 34.16 -11.79
CA THR A 86 9.22 34.97 -12.11
C THR A 86 9.46 34.94 -13.61
N HIS A 87 9.58 36.13 -14.22
CA HIS A 87 9.89 36.24 -15.65
C HIS A 87 11.31 35.73 -15.96
N GLY A 88 11.43 34.91 -17.00
CA GLY A 88 12.73 34.51 -17.55
C GLY A 88 13.46 35.71 -18.13
N GLY A 89 14.79 35.76 -17.99
CA GLY A 89 15.60 36.87 -18.46
C GLY A 89 15.59 37.00 -19.99
N ASP A 90 15.46 38.24 -20.49
CA ASP A 90 15.44 38.62 -21.92
C ASP A 90 16.72 38.30 -22.74
N ASN A 91 17.65 37.49 -22.22
CA ASN A 91 18.90 37.18 -22.91
C ASN A 91 18.99 35.68 -23.25
N ASN A 92 18.65 35.38 -24.51
CA ASN A 92 18.87 34.11 -25.22
C ASN A 92 18.05 32.90 -24.75
N GLY A 93 16.76 32.87 -25.10
CA GLY A 93 16.11 31.72 -25.76
C GLY A 93 15.90 30.41 -25.00
N SER A 94 16.24 30.29 -23.70
CA SER A 94 16.00 29.04 -22.94
C SER A 94 15.55 29.23 -21.49
N ASP A 95 15.31 30.47 -21.04
CA ASP A 95 14.87 30.72 -19.66
C ASP A 95 13.33 30.68 -19.60
N LEU A 96 12.77 29.52 -19.22
CA LEU A 96 11.33 29.33 -19.09
C LEU A 96 10.70 30.20 -17.98
N GLY A 97 11.53 30.92 -17.21
CA GLY A 97 11.10 31.56 -15.98
C GLY A 97 10.80 30.52 -14.91
N GLY A 98 10.34 30.98 -13.76
CA GLY A 98 10.13 30.14 -12.58
C GLY A 98 8.97 30.66 -11.75
N ALA A 99 9.00 30.41 -10.45
CA ALA A 99 8.00 30.90 -9.52
C ALA A 99 8.55 31.15 -8.12
N ILE A 100 7.93 32.07 -7.40
CA ILE A 100 8.09 32.24 -5.96
C ILE A 100 6.75 31.88 -5.33
N LEU A 101 6.77 30.81 -4.54
CA LEU A 101 5.68 30.45 -3.66
C LEU A 101 5.89 31.18 -2.33
N TYR A 102 4.99 32.10 -2.00
CA TYR A 102 4.97 32.77 -0.70
C TYR A 102 4.07 31.98 0.24
N LEU A 103 4.66 31.48 1.32
CA LEU A 103 3.96 30.75 2.36
C LEU A 103 3.96 31.56 3.65
N LYS A 104 2.78 31.96 4.11
CA LYS A 104 2.58 32.57 5.42
C LYS A 104 2.10 31.51 6.39
N THR A 105 2.85 31.34 7.47
CA THR A 105 2.52 30.42 8.56
C THR A 105 2.13 31.23 9.80
N GLY A 106 1.00 30.88 10.42
CA GLY A 106 0.37 31.64 11.49
C GLY A 106 -0.13 30.74 12.63
N GLU A 107 -0.32 31.34 13.80
CA GLU A 107 -0.88 30.65 14.97
C GLU A 107 -0.18 29.32 15.32
N ALA A 108 1.14 29.37 15.42
CA ALA A 108 1.95 28.25 15.94
C ALA A 108 1.44 27.80 17.31
N HIS A 109 1.15 26.50 17.45
CA HIS A 109 0.66 25.95 18.70
C HIS A 109 1.76 25.73 19.75
N SER A 110 3.02 25.83 19.34
CA SER A 110 4.23 25.64 20.16
C SER A 110 5.43 26.37 19.55
N TRP A 111 6.47 26.64 20.33
CA TRP A 111 7.68 27.31 19.85
C TRP A 111 8.68 26.38 19.16
N THR A 112 8.51 25.07 19.33
CA THR A 112 9.41 24.04 18.78
C THR A 112 8.73 23.13 17.77
N CYS A 113 7.44 23.36 17.47
CA CYS A 113 6.75 22.58 16.45
C CYS A 113 7.24 22.98 15.05
N MET A 114 7.06 22.08 14.10
CA MET A 114 7.49 22.29 12.72
C MET A 114 6.61 21.52 11.76
N ASP A 115 6.19 22.18 10.68
CA ASP A 115 5.54 21.53 9.55
C ASP A 115 6.57 21.17 8.48
N LEU A 116 6.36 20.02 7.85
CA LEU A 116 7.08 19.60 6.66
C LEU A 116 6.07 19.54 5.51
N TYR A 117 6.38 20.21 4.41
CA TYR A 117 5.56 20.26 3.22
C TYR A 117 6.28 19.65 2.03
N VAL A 118 5.49 19.04 1.16
CA VAL A 118 5.90 18.57 -0.15
C VAL A 118 5.08 19.36 -1.18
N PHE A 119 5.76 19.90 -2.19
CA PHE A 119 5.18 20.66 -3.28
C PHE A 119 5.41 19.88 -4.57
N ALA A 120 4.35 19.57 -5.30
CA ALA A 120 4.41 18.71 -6.47
C ALA A 120 3.68 19.30 -7.68
N THR A 121 4.25 19.04 -8.85
CA THR A 121 3.60 19.11 -10.17
C THR A 121 3.75 17.71 -10.81
N PRO A 122 3.05 17.42 -11.93
CA PRO A 122 3.31 16.20 -12.71
C PRO A 122 4.75 16.11 -13.26
N TYR A 123 5.56 17.16 -13.09
CA TYR A 123 6.91 17.27 -13.63
C TYR A 123 8.00 17.38 -12.56
N ARG A 124 7.66 17.72 -11.31
CA ARG A 124 8.66 17.89 -10.26
C ARG A 124 8.08 17.70 -8.87
N ILE A 125 8.96 17.33 -7.94
CA ILE A 125 8.67 17.30 -6.51
C ILE A 125 9.76 18.06 -5.76
N THR A 126 9.36 18.95 -4.86
CA THR A 126 10.25 19.63 -3.92
C THR A 126 9.66 19.60 -2.52
N TRP A 127 10.48 19.79 -1.49
CA TRP A 127 10.04 19.82 -0.10
C TRP A 127 10.59 21.05 0.60
N ASP A 128 9.94 21.47 1.68
CA ASP A 128 10.46 22.48 2.57
C ASP A 128 9.86 22.33 3.97
N TYR A 129 10.51 22.91 4.98
CA TYR A 129 10.09 22.84 6.37
C TYR A 129 10.02 24.21 7.01
N TYR A 130 9.04 24.39 7.91
CA TYR A 130 8.79 25.68 8.55
C TYR A 130 8.65 25.53 10.06
N PHE A 131 9.49 26.23 10.81
CA PHE A 131 9.57 26.18 12.28
C PHE A 131 9.19 27.51 12.96
N SER A 132 8.85 28.54 12.19
CA SER A 132 8.46 29.86 12.73
C SER A 132 7.24 30.41 12.01
N ALA A 133 6.31 31.00 12.77
CA ALA A 133 5.12 31.66 12.24
C ALA A 133 5.53 33.00 11.63
N ARG A 134 5.80 32.99 10.32
CA ARG A 134 6.17 34.15 9.52
C ARG A 134 5.85 33.90 8.05
N GLU A 135 6.15 34.89 7.22
CA GLU A 135 6.22 34.71 5.77
C GLU A 135 7.53 34.04 5.37
N HIS A 136 7.41 33.04 4.52
CA HIS A 136 8.48 32.26 3.92
C HIS A 136 8.33 32.29 2.39
N THR A 137 9.40 31.97 1.70
CA THR A 137 9.43 31.94 0.23
C THR A 137 10.14 30.69 -0.24
N LEU A 138 9.46 29.87 -1.03
CA LEU A 138 10.05 28.78 -1.78
C LEU A 138 10.23 29.25 -3.23
N LYS A 139 11.48 29.28 -3.70
CA LYS A 139 11.81 29.71 -5.06
C LYS A 139 12.01 28.50 -5.96
N LEU A 140 11.28 28.49 -7.07
CA LEU A 140 11.51 27.63 -8.22
C LEU A 140 12.27 28.46 -9.25
N ASP A 141 13.55 28.16 -9.45
CA ASP A 141 14.43 28.99 -10.28
C ASP A 141 14.04 28.96 -11.77
N SER A 142 13.75 27.78 -12.31
CA SER A 142 13.24 27.60 -13.66
C SER A 142 12.27 26.42 -13.78
N TRP A 143 11.30 26.49 -14.69
CA TRP A 143 10.48 25.35 -15.12
C TRP A 143 11.34 24.30 -15.83
N GLU A 144 11.01 23.01 -15.66
CA GLU A 144 11.79 21.91 -16.26
C GLU A 144 11.50 21.85 -17.76
N GLU A 145 10.22 22.04 -18.09
CA GLU A 145 9.70 22.00 -19.45
C GLU A 145 8.65 23.09 -19.67
N PRO A 146 8.44 23.55 -20.92
CA PRO A 146 7.37 24.52 -21.24
C PRO A 146 5.99 24.04 -20.81
N ALA A 147 5.76 22.73 -20.83
CA ALA A 147 4.49 22.12 -20.49
C ALA A 147 4.21 22.16 -18.97
N GLU A 148 5.25 22.14 -18.12
CA GLU A 148 5.10 22.40 -16.69
C GLU A 148 4.58 23.82 -16.40
N LEU A 149 5.09 24.81 -17.12
CA LEU A 149 4.62 26.19 -17.00
C LEU A 149 3.13 26.31 -17.35
N GLU A 150 2.68 25.65 -18.43
CA GLU A 150 1.27 25.65 -18.81
C GLU A 150 0.41 24.91 -17.78
N TYR A 151 0.86 23.76 -17.27
CA TYR A 151 0.19 23.05 -16.19
C TYR A 151 -0.03 23.95 -14.97
N VAL A 152 1.03 24.62 -14.49
CA VAL A 152 0.96 25.42 -13.26
C VAL A 152 0.08 26.66 -13.44
N LYS A 153 -0.06 27.20 -14.65
CA LYS A 153 -1.00 28.30 -14.92
C LYS A 153 -2.45 27.89 -14.70
N GLU A 154 -2.81 26.69 -15.13
CA GLU A 154 -4.19 26.19 -15.08
C GLU A 154 -4.51 25.52 -13.74
N HIS A 155 -3.59 24.67 -13.25
CA HIS A 155 -3.82 23.77 -12.12
C HIS A 155 -3.10 24.18 -10.83
N GLY A 156 -2.05 25.00 -10.92
CA GLY A 156 -1.23 25.40 -9.77
C GLY A 156 -0.25 24.33 -9.30
N ILE A 157 0.33 24.56 -8.13
CA ILE A 157 1.25 23.63 -7.46
C ILE A 157 0.53 22.92 -6.33
N SER A 158 0.50 21.59 -6.38
CA SER A 158 -0.08 20.75 -5.33
C SER A 158 0.76 20.81 -4.06
N VAL A 159 0.12 21.12 -2.94
CA VAL A 159 0.75 21.19 -1.62
C VAL A 159 0.28 20.00 -0.81
N PHE A 160 1.23 19.27 -0.24
CA PHE A 160 1.00 18.18 0.69
C PHE A 160 1.66 18.52 2.03
N LEU A 161 0.92 18.30 3.11
CA LEU A 161 1.39 18.44 4.49
C LEU A 161 1.74 17.06 5.03
N MET A 162 2.89 16.95 5.68
CA MET A 162 3.23 15.79 6.50
C MET A 162 2.58 15.96 7.87
N PRO A 163 1.50 15.20 8.22
CA PRO A 163 0.71 15.47 9.43
C PRO A 163 1.50 15.30 10.72
N ALA A 164 2.58 14.51 10.68
CA ALA A 164 3.47 14.27 11.82
C ALA A 164 4.47 15.42 12.09
N GLY A 165 4.65 16.37 11.17
CA GLY A 165 5.80 17.30 11.20
C GLY A 165 7.15 16.57 11.06
N MET A 166 8.30 17.23 11.23
CA MET A 166 9.59 16.53 11.07
C MET A 166 9.95 15.60 12.22
N LEU A 167 9.64 15.98 13.47
CA LEU A 167 9.91 15.13 14.64
C LEU A 167 9.02 13.89 14.63
N GLY A 168 7.74 14.04 14.29
CA GLY A 168 6.86 12.92 14.05
C GLY A 168 7.29 12.11 12.82
N THR A 169 7.66 12.73 11.70
CA THR A 169 8.20 12.03 10.52
C THR A 169 9.46 11.22 10.87
N LEU A 170 10.37 11.76 11.69
CA LEU A 170 11.59 11.06 12.11
C LEU A 170 11.29 9.90 13.07
N VAL A 171 10.27 10.02 13.92
CA VAL A 171 9.78 8.96 14.81
C VAL A 171 8.97 7.90 14.04
N SER A 172 8.11 8.30 13.10
CA SER A 172 7.35 7.40 12.24
C SER A 172 8.27 6.65 11.26
N LEU A 173 9.43 7.22 10.87
CA LEU A 173 10.49 6.47 10.19
C LEU A 173 11.08 5.38 11.11
N VAL A 174 11.16 5.62 12.41
CA VAL A 174 11.51 4.59 13.41
C VAL A 174 10.39 3.55 13.58
N ASP A 175 9.15 3.82 13.15
CA ASP A 175 8.05 2.84 13.14
C ASP A 175 7.93 2.07 11.81
N VAL A 176 8.36 2.64 10.67
CA VAL A 176 8.34 1.98 9.35
C VAL A 176 9.59 1.17 9.03
N LEU A 177 10.79 1.72 9.30
CA LEU A 177 12.05 0.99 9.12
C LEU A 177 12.11 -0.39 9.82
N PRO A 178 11.53 -0.60 11.01
CA PRO A 178 11.48 -1.91 11.65
C PRO A 178 10.63 -2.91 10.87
N LEU A 179 9.56 -2.50 10.19
CA LEU A 179 8.64 -3.42 9.50
C LEU A 179 9.39 -4.31 8.51
N PHE A 180 10.40 -3.76 7.84
CA PHE A 180 11.23 -4.47 6.87
C PHE A 180 12.44 -5.19 7.48
N SER A 181 12.64 -5.08 8.80
CA SER A 181 13.74 -5.70 9.51
C SER A 181 13.50 -7.21 9.71
N ASN A 182 14.49 -8.03 9.38
CA ASN A 182 14.44 -9.48 9.64
C ASN A 182 14.87 -9.80 11.09
N THR A 183 14.18 -9.21 12.06
CA THR A 183 14.48 -9.35 13.49
C THR A 183 13.21 -9.61 14.29
N ALA A 184 13.35 -10.04 15.55
CA ALA A 184 12.21 -10.15 16.47
C ALA A 184 11.51 -8.80 16.69
N TRP A 185 12.26 -7.70 16.64
CA TRP A 185 11.71 -6.34 16.71
C TRP A 185 10.88 -6.00 15.47
N GLY A 186 11.39 -6.31 14.28
CA GLY A 186 10.61 -6.13 13.05
C GLY A 186 9.35 -6.97 13.04
N GLN A 187 9.43 -8.22 13.50
CA GLN A 187 8.24 -9.06 13.69
C GLN A 187 7.23 -8.42 14.66
N SER A 188 7.67 -7.97 15.84
CA SER A 188 6.79 -7.31 16.80
C SER A 188 6.12 -6.06 16.20
N SER A 189 6.86 -5.29 15.41
CA SER A 189 6.38 -4.07 14.77
C SER A 189 5.29 -4.38 13.73
N ASN A 190 5.48 -5.41 12.89
CA ASN A 190 4.44 -5.86 11.96
C ASN A 190 3.16 -6.30 12.70
N LEU A 191 3.31 -7.09 13.77
CA LEU A 191 2.17 -7.55 14.57
C LEU A 191 1.42 -6.38 15.25
N GLU A 192 2.15 -5.42 15.80
CA GLU A 192 1.55 -4.23 16.44
C GLU A 192 0.85 -3.34 15.42
N PHE A 193 1.44 -3.15 14.24
CA PHE A 193 0.84 -2.38 13.16
C PHE A 193 -0.50 -2.99 12.72
N LEU A 194 -0.52 -4.28 12.40
CA LEU A 194 -1.73 -5.00 11.95
C LEU A 194 -2.79 -5.06 13.05
N LYS A 195 -2.40 -5.20 14.33
CA LYS A 195 -3.34 -5.09 15.47
C LYS A 195 -3.96 -3.71 15.57
N LYS A 196 -3.14 -2.66 15.46
CA LYS A 196 -3.56 -1.26 15.62
C LYS A 196 -4.48 -0.81 14.48
N HIS A 197 -4.15 -1.19 13.25
CA HIS A 197 -4.81 -0.65 12.05
C HIS A 197 -5.88 -1.57 11.46
N MET A 198 -5.86 -2.88 11.75
CA MET A 198 -6.81 -3.86 11.20
C MET A 198 -7.55 -4.68 12.27
N GLY A 199 -7.19 -4.55 13.54
CA GLY A 199 -7.79 -5.35 14.62
C GLY A 199 -7.44 -6.85 14.56
N ALA A 200 -6.41 -7.24 13.80
CA ALA A 200 -6.00 -8.63 13.62
C ALA A 200 -5.55 -9.29 14.94
N LYS A 201 -5.92 -10.56 15.17
CA LYS A 201 -5.53 -11.26 16.40
C LYS A 201 -4.43 -12.28 16.11
N PHE A 202 -3.23 -11.96 16.57
CA PHE A 202 -2.07 -12.86 16.48
C PHE A 202 -2.00 -13.79 17.68
N GLU A 203 -2.95 -14.72 17.78
CA GLU A 203 -2.96 -15.76 18.80
C GLU A 203 -1.90 -16.82 18.49
N LYS A 204 -1.03 -17.14 19.45
CA LYS A 204 0.00 -18.18 19.24
C LYS A 204 -0.62 -19.57 19.24
N ARG A 205 -0.22 -20.39 18.27
CA ARG A 205 -0.61 -21.80 18.16
C ARG A 205 0.21 -22.68 19.09
N ILE A 206 -0.39 -23.79 19.50
CA ILE A 206 0.29 -24.85 20.23
C ILE A 206 1.17 -25.63 19.25
N GLN A 207 2.42 -25.90 19.61
CA GLN A 207 3.34 -26.67 18.78
C GLN A 207 2.83 -28.12 18.57
N PRO A 208 3.13 -28.75 17.42
CA PRO A 208 3.99 -28.25 16.33
C PRO A 208 3.28 -27.24 15.42
N TRP A 209 4.03 -26.23 14.97
CA TRP A 209 3.54 -25.21 14.02
C TRP A 209 3.58 -25.65 12.55
N ARG A 210 3.76 -26.94 12.33
CA ARG A 210 3.89 -27.57 11.01
C ARG A 210 3.00 -28.80 10.97
N ALA A 211 2.18 -28.90 9.93
CA ALA A 211 1.42 -30.10 9.62
C ALA A 211 2.29 -31.10 8.84
N THR A 212 2.06 -32.39 9.08
CA THR A 212 2.57 -33.47 8.22
C THR A 212 1.54 -33.75 7.13
N ILE A 213 1.72 -33.12 5.98
CA ILE A 213 0.79 -33.16 4.85
C ILE A 213 1.02 -34.44 4.05
N ASP A 214 -0.07 -35.13 3.70
CA ASP A 214 -0.05 -36.17 2.68
C ASP A 214 -0.38 -35.54 1.31
N PRO A 215 0.55 -35.48 0.34
CA PRO A 215 0.27 -34.97 -1.00
C PRO A 215 -0.87 -35.70 -1.73
N ALA A 216 -1.23 -36.91 -1.31
CA ALA A 216 -2.39 -37.63 -1.85
C ALA A 216 -3.71 -36.90 -1.55
N ASP A 217 -3.81 -36.25 -0.38
CA ASP A 217 -5.02 -35.54 0.08
C ASP A 217 -5.16 -34.13 -0.52
N VAL A 218 -4.13 -33.62 -1.19
CA VAL A 218 -4.14 -32.32 -1.87
C VAL A 218 -4.61 -32.49 -3.31
N HIS A 219 -5.45 -31.59 -3.81
CA HIS A 219 -6.07 -31.70 -5.12
C HIS A 219 -5.73 -30.50 -6.02
N SER A 220 -5.86 -30.70 -7.33
CA SER A 220 -5.79 -29.60 -8.29
C SER A 220 -6.83 -28.54 -7.96
N GLY A 221 -6.39 -27.30 -7.94
CA GLY A 221 -7.21 -26.15 -7.59
C GLY A 221 -7.29 -25.85 -6.10
N ASP A 222 -6.73 -26.67 -5.19
CA ASP A 222 -6.67 -26.29 -3.78
C ASP A 222 -5.80 -25.02 -3.61
N PHE A 223 -6.32 -24.05 -2.88
CA PHE A 223 -5.74 -22.70 -2.77
C PHE A 223 -4.80 -22.63 -1.56
N LEU A 224 -3.68 -21.94 -1.71
CA LEU A 224 -2.73 -21.66 -0.64
C LEU A 224 -2.74 -20.17 -0.35
N ALA A 225 -3.09 -19.80 0.88
CA ALA A 225 -2.98 -18.44 1.39
C ALA A 225 -1.74 -18.33 2.28
N LEU A 226 -0.87 -17.37 2.01
CA LEU A 226 0.38 -17.15 2.70
C LEU A 226 0.38 -15.79 3.40
N SER A 227 1.03 -15.74 4.56
CA SER A 227 1.27 -14.51 5.29
C SER A 227 2.65 -14.54 5.92
N LYS A 228 3.52 -13.62 5.54
CA LYS A 228 4.79 -13.31 6.19
C LYS A 228 4.60 -12.13 7.14
N ILE A 229 5.38 -12.14 8.22
CA ILE A 229 5.27 -11.13 9.29
C ILE A 229 6.64 -10.62 9.76
N ARG A 230 7.71 -10.96 9.05
CA ARG A 230 9.09 -10.56 9.39
C ARG A 230 9.92 -10.33 8.12
N GLY A 231 10.94 -9.49 8.22
CA GLY A 231 11.85 -9.22 7.10
C GLY A 231 11.21 -8.36 6.00
N ARG A 232 11.94 -8.21 4.90
CA ARG A 232 11.54 -7.37 3.76
C ARG A 232 10.11 -7.69 3.30
N TRP A 233 9.86 -8.96 2.98
CA TRP A 233 8.56 -9.43 2.50
C TRP A 233 7.46 -9.29 3.55
N GLY A 234 7.75 -9.56 4.83
CA GLY A 234 6.77 -9.34 5.90
C GLY A 234 6.36 -7.87 6.05
N GLY A 235 7.28 -6.93 5.82
CA GLY A 235 6.98 -5.49 5.80
C GLY A 235 6.10 -5.09 4.62
N PHE A 236 6.42 -5.56 3.41
CA PHE A 236 5.59 -5.31 2.22
C PHE A 236 4.18 -5.88 2.38
N GLU A 237 4.07 -7.15 2.75
CA GLU A 237 2.78 -7.79 2.98
C GLU A 237 1.98 -7.10 4.10
N THR A 238 2.66 -6.54 5.11
CA THR A 238 1.96 -5.81 6.19
C THR A 238 1.27 -4.55 5.68
N LEU A 239 1.91 -3.83 4.75
CA LEU A 239 1.31 -2.66 4.12
C LEU A 239 0.22 -3.06 3.11
N GLU A 240 0.46 -4.12 2.33
CA GLU A 240 -0.52 -4.68 1.39
C GLU A 240 -1.81 -5.13 2.11
N LYS A 241 -1.66 -5.91 3.19
CA LYS A 241 -2.78 -6.34 4.06
C LYS A 241 -3.59 -5.14 4.55
N TRP A 242 -2.90 -4.06 4.92
CA TRP A 242 -3.56 -2.86 5.43
C TRP A 242 -4.34 -2.09 4.35
N VAL A 243 -3.81 -1.94 3.14
CA VAL A 243 -4.53 -1.23 2.07
C VAL A 243 -5.65 -2.07 1.44
N THR A 244 -5.51 -3.39 1.39
CA THR A 244 -6.50 -4.31 0.78
C THR A 244 -7.51 -4.91 1.78
N GLY A 245 -7.22 -4.83 3.07
CA GLY A 245 -7.97 -5.56 4.11
C GLY A 245 -7.73 -7.06 4.10
N ALA A 246 -6.80 -7.57 3.29
CA ALA A 246 -6.44 -8.98 3.29
C ALA A 246 -5.68 -9.35 4.56
N PHE A 247 -5.88 -10.58 5.05
CA PHE A 247 -5.12 -11.12 6.19
C PHE A 247 -4.05 -12.14 5.74
N ALA A 248 -3.92 -12.29 4.43
CA ALA A 248 -2.83 -12.97 3.72
C ALA A 248 -2.20 -11.95 2.77
N GLY A 249 -0.90 -12.08 2.48
CA GLY A 249 -0.15 -11.20 1.59
C GLY A 249 0.41 -11.90 0.36
N HIS A 250 0.21 -13.21 0.23
CA HIS A 250 0.55 -13.91 -1.01
C HIS A 250 -0.31 -15.14 -1.19
N THR A 251 -0.45 -15.60 -2.44
CA THR A 251 -1.28 -16.77 -2.76
C THR A 251 -0.62 -17.67 -3.78
N ALA A 252 -0.88 -18.98 -3.65
CA ALA A 252 -0.45 -19.99 -4.60
C ALA A 252 -1.57 -21.02 -4.82
N VAL A 253 -1.43 -21.89 -5.82
CA VAL A 253 -2.41 -22.94 -6.13
C VAL A 253 -1.73 -24.28 -6.35
N CYS A 254 -2.36 -25.33 -5.83
CA CYS A 254 -1.92 -26.71 -6.02
C CYS A 254 -2.42 -27.27 -7.35
N LEU A 255 -1.57 -27.99 -8.08
CA LEU A 255 -1.91 -28.71 -9.32
C LEU A 255 -1.34 -30.12 -9.29
N LYS A 256 -2.15 -31.11 -9.68
CA LYS A 256 -1.68 -32.48 -9.94
C LYS A 256 -1.49 -32.70 -11.44
N ASP A 257 -0.33 -33.22 -11.82
CA ASP A 257 -0.08 -33.64 -13.21
C ASP A 257 -0.76 -34.99 -13.52
N GLU A 258 -0.63 -35.44 -14.77
CA GLU A 258 -1.21 -36.71 -15.24
C GLU A 258 -0.65 -37.95 -14.51
N MET A 259 0.54 -37.84 -13.92
CA MET A 259 1.17 -38.89 -13.13
C MET A 259 0.77 -38.84 -11.64
N GLY A 260 0.00 -37.81 -11.25
CA GLY A 260 -0.41 -37.57 -9.87
C GLY A 260 0.62 -36.85 -9.02
N ASN A 261 1.73 -36.35 -9.60
CA ASN A 261 2.69 -35.54 -8.85
C ASN A 261 2.09 -34.17 -8.52
N LEU A 262 2.41 -33.66 -7.34
CA LEU A 262 1.91 -32.37 -6.86
C LEU A 262 2.88 -31.24 -7.21
N TRP A 263 2.32 -30.17 -7.77
CA TRP A 263 2.98 -28.95 -8.19
C TRP A 263 2.31 -27.75 -7.52
N VAL A 264 3.05 -26.66 -7.40
CA VAL A 264 2.55 -25.37 -6.91
C VAL A 264 2.79 -24.32 -7.98
N GLY A 265 1.71 -23.66 -8.39
CA GLY A 265 1.76 -22.48 -9.24
C GLY A 265 1.62 -21.21 -8.40
N GLU A 266 2.48 -20.23 -8.62
CA GLU A 266 2.40 -18.92 -7.97
C GLU A 266 2.92 -17.82 -8.91
N SER A 267 2.37 -16.61 -8.77
CA SER A 267 2.91 -15.40 -9.37
C SER A 267 3.56 -14.56 -8.29
N GLY A 268 4.81 -14.13 -8.48
CA GLY A 268 5.58 -13.36 -7.48
C GLY A 268 6.78 -14.13 -6.94
N HIS A 269 7.26 -15.13 -7.68
CA HIS A 269 8.45 -15.91 -7.30
C HIS A 269 9.72 -15.19 -7.78
N GLU A 270 10.64 -14.92 -6.86
CA GLU A 270 11.91 -14.26 -7.19
C GLU A 270 12.86 -15.23 -7.90
N ASN A 271 13.29 -14.89 -9.12
CA ASN A 271 14.26 -15.68 -9.87
C ASN A 271 15.71 -15.36 -9.46
N GLU A 272 16.70 -16.04 -10.06
CA GLU A 272 18.13 -15.83 -9.75
C GLU A 272 18.64 -14.40 -10.00
N LYS A 273 17.91 -13.59 -10.79
CA LYS A 273 18.23 -12.19 -11.08
C LYS A 273 17.54 -11.21 -10.13
N GLY A 274 16.68 -11.69 -9.23
CA GLY A 274 15.87 -10.86 -8.34
C GLY A 274 14.57 -10.34 -8.98
N GLU A 275 14.17 -10.87 -10.14
CA GLU A 275 12.92 -10.49 -10.82
C GLU A 275 11.78 -11.39 -10.32
N GLU A 276 10.62 -10.81 -10.05
CA GLU A 276 9.41 -11.57 -9.71
C GLU A 276 8.70 -12.09 -10.97
N ILE A 277 8.52 -13.41 -11.03
CA ILE A 277 7.93 -14.10 -12.17
C ILE A 277 6.84 -15.09 -11.74
N ILE A 278 6.08 -15.56 -12.72
CA ILE A 278 5.13 -16.67 -12.56
C ILE A 278 5.88 -17.98 -12.72
N VAL A 279 5.71 -18.90 -11.76
CA VAL A 279 6.34 -20.22 -11.79
C VAL A 279 5.34 -21.32 -11.50
N VAL A 280 5.65 -22.52 -12.00
CA VAL A 280 5.01 -23.77 -11.59
C VAL A 280 6.12 -24.75 -11.23
N ILE A 281 6.29 -24.99 -9.93
CA ILE A 281 7.40 -25.82 -9.40
C ILE A 281 6.88 -27.02 -8.62
N PRO A 282 7.68 -28.10 -8.49
CA PRO A 282 7.29 -29.27 -7.71
C PRO A 282 7.00 -28.91 -6.25
N TRP A 283 5.97 -29.52 -5.66
CA TRP A 283 5.58 -29.30 -4.27
C TRP A 283 6.72 -29.44 -3.27
N HIS A 284 7.59 -30.44 -3.46
CA HIS A 284 8.70 -30.68 -2.54
C HIS A 284 9.72 -29.54 -2.55
N GLU A 285 10.00 -28.93 -3.71
CA GLU A 285 10.90 -27.78 -3.84
C GLU A 285 10.26 -26.55 -3.19
N TRP A 286 8.99 -26.27 -3.52
CA TRP A 286 8.23 -25.15 -2.93
C TRP A 286 8.12 -25.26 -1.41
N TRP A 287 7.79 -26.45 -0.91
CA TRP A 287 7.64 -26.71 0.52
C TRP A 287 8.98 -26.62 1.27
N GLU A 288 10.08 -27.09 0.66
CA GLU A 288 11.40 -26.89 1.23
C GLU A 288 11.80 -25.41 1.30
N ALA A 289 11.46 -24.61 0.28
CA ALA A 289 11.69 -23.17 0.28
C ALA A 289 10.88 -22.49 1.39
N ALA A 290 9.59 -22.80 1.52
CA ALA A 290 8.72 -22.27 2.58
C ALA A 290 9.23 -22.60 4.00
N LEU A 291 9.85 -23.77 4.19
CA LEU A 291 10.44 -24.16 5.48
C LEU A 291 11.77 -23.49 5.78
N LYS A 292 12.52 -23.06 4.75
CA LYS A 292 13.79 -22.33 4.87
C LYS A 292 13.59 -20.82 4.97
N ASP A 293 12.41 -20.32 4.61
CA ASP A 293 12.06 -18.90 4.67
C ASP A 293 12.11 -18.38 6.12
N ASP A 294 12.98 -17.40 6.35
CA ASP A 294 13.23 -16.79 7.65
C ASP A 294 12.35 -15.56 7.92
N SER A 295 11.35 -15.27 7.08
CA SER A 295 10.32 -14.23 7.28
C SER A 295 9.19 -14.63 8.24
N ASN A 296 9.30 -15.79 8.90
CA ASN A 296 8.28 -16.41 9.74
C ASN A 296 6.93 -16.56 8.98
N PRO A 297 6.89 -17.42 7.95
CA PRO A 297 5.70 -17.58 7.12
C PRO A 297 4.59 -18.38 7.82
N HIS A 298 3.35 -17.99 7.54
CA HIS A 298 2.13 -18.70 7.89
C HIS A 298 1.44 -19.12 6.61
N ILE A 299 1.02 -20.38 6.53
CA ILE A 299 0.43 -20.93 5.30
C ILE A 299 -0.84 -21.69 5.67
N ALA A 300 -1.91 -21.36 4.96
CA ALA A 300 -3.18 -22.06 5.01
C ALA A 300 -3.51 -22.68 3.65
N LEU A 301 -3.95 -23.93 3.66
CA LEU A 301 -4.51 -24.63 2.52
C LEU A 301 -6.04 -24.57 2.63
N LEU A 302 -6.69 -24.07 1.59
CA LEU A 302 -8.14 -23.94 1.45
C LEU A 302 -8.59 -24.94 0.36
N PRO A 303 -9.13 -26.11 0.75
CA PRO A 303 -9.59 -27.09 -0.24
C PRO A 303 -10.80 -26.57 -1.01
N LEU A 304 -10.87 -26.85 -2.32
CA LEU A 304 -12.08 -26.55 -3.09
C LEU A 304 -13.27 -27.39 -2.61
N HIS A 305 -14.47 -26.80 -2.66
CA HIS A 305 -15.70 -27.54 -2.38
C HIS A 305 -15.85 -28.72 -3.36
N PRO A 306 -16.22 -29.93 -2.92
CA PRO A 306 -16.27 -31.14 -3.75
C PRO A 306 -17.10 -31.01 -5.03
N GLU A 307 -18.19 -30.23 -5.00
CA GLU A 307 -19.02 -29.99 -6.19
C GLU A 307 -18.30 -29.16 -7.26
N LEU A 308 -17.47 -28.19 -6.84
CA LEU A 308 -16.67 -27.38 -7.75
C LEU A 308 -15.43 -28.15 -8.21
N ARG A 309 -14.83 -28.93 -7.31
CA ARG A 309 -13.75 -29.86 -7.65
C ARG A 309 -14.17 -30.85 -8.74
N ALA A 310 -15.40 -31.36 -8.69
CA ALA A 310 -15.93 -32.24 -9.73
C ALA A 310 -16.10 -31.56 -11.10
N LYS A 311 -16.21 -30.22 -11.14
CA LYS A 311 -16.30 -29.43 -12.37
C LYS A 311 -14.95 -28.91 -12.85
N PHE A 312 -13.93 -28.95 -12.00
CA PHE A 312 -12.61 -28.39 -12.28
C PHE A 312 -11.95 -29.10 -13.47
N ASN A 313 -11.77 -28.37 -14.57
CA ASN A 313 -11.07 -28.87 -15.75
C ASN A 313 -9.54 -28.77 -15.56
N THR A 314 -8.95 -29.87 -15.09
CA THR A 314 -7.50 -29.97 -14.85
C THR A 314 -6.66 -29.71 -16.09
N THR A 315 -7.10 -30.13 -17.28
CA THR A 315 -6.36 -29.91 -18.53
C THR A 315 -6.28 -28.43 -18.87
N ALA A 316 -7.42 -27.72 -18.85
CA ALA A 316 -7.46 -26.28 -19.10
C ALA A 316 -6.66 -25.49 -18.06
N ALA A 317 -6.74 -25.89 -16.78
CA ALA A 317 -5.94 -25.28 -15.72
C ALA A 317 -4.42 -25.40 -15.98
N TRP A 318 -3.96 -26.57 -16.43
CA TRP A 318 -2.56 -26.79 -16.80
C TRP A 318 -2.14 -26.04 -18.07
N GLU A 319 -3.00 -25.94 -19.07
CA GLU A 319 -2.74 -25.15 -20.28
C GLU A 319 -2.54 -23.67 -19.91
N TYR A 320 -3.42 -23.12 -19.07
CA TYR A 320 -3.28 -21.76 -18.55
C TYR A 320 -2.00 -21.60 -17.74
N ALA A 321 -1.75 -22.47 -16.75
CA ALA A 321 -0.57 -22.39 -15.88
C ALA A 321 0.74 -22.41 -16.69
N ARG A 322 0.84 -23.29 -17.69
CA ARG A 322 2.00 -23.38 -18.59
C ARG A 322 2.13 -22.15 -19.49
N SER A 323 1.02 -21.60 -19.95
CA SER A 323 1.02 -20.39 -20.79
C SER A 323 1.56 -19.16 -20.04
N MET A 324 1.35 -19.12 -18.72
CA MET A 324 1.78 -18.01 -17.86
C MET A 324 3.15 -18.21 -17.23
N SER A 325 3.64 -19.45 -17.11
CA SER A 325 4.96 -19.76 -16.54
C SER A 325 6.07 -18.97 -17.25
N GLY A 326 6.89 -18.27 -16.49
CA GLY A 326 7.99 -17.41 -16.95
C GLY A 326 7.60 -15.99 -17.33
N LYS A 327 6.31 -15.63 -17.26
CA LYS A 327 5.85 -14.25 -17.46
C LYS A 327 6.08 -13.39 -16.21
N PRO A 328 6.13 -12.05 -16.35
CA PRO A 328 6.36 -11.15 -15.22
C PRO A 328 5.18 -11.09 -14.24
N TYR A 329 5.48 -10.68 -13.01
CA TYR A 329 4.49 -10.37 -11.99
C TYR A 329 3.60 -9.17 -12.37
N GLY A 330 2.33 -9.22 -11.97
CA GLY A 330 1.33 -8.18 -12.25
C GLY A 330 1.47 -6.92 -11.39
N TYR A 331 2.61 -6.23 -11.43
CA TYR A 331 2.71 -4.95 -10.70
C TYR A 331 1.84 -3.86 -11.35
N HIS A 332 1.56 -3.95 -12.67
CA HIS A 332 0.74 -2.97 -13.41
C HIS A 332 -0.69 -2.90 -12.89
N ASN A 333 -1.27 -4.06 -12.54
CA ASN A 333 -2.65 -4.17 -12.07
C ASN A 333 -2.77 -4.25 -10.54
N MET A 334 -1.70 -4.63 -9.83
CA MET A 334 -1.73 -4.76 -8.36
C MET A 334 -2.32 -3.54 -7.67
N ILE A 335 -1.93 -2.33 -8.07
CA ILE A 335 -2.33 -1.13 -7.34
C ILE A 335 -3.76 -0.69 -7.64
N PHE A 336 -4.24 -0.98 -8.85
CA PHE A 336 -5.62 -0.66 -9.24
C PHE A 336 -6.64 -1.66 -8.67
N SER A 337 -6.20 -2.87 -8.29
CA SER A 337 -7.07 -3.91 -7.72
C SER A 337 -7.74 -3.58 -6.37
N TRP A 338 -7.44 -2.41 -5.78
CA TRP A 338 -8.12 -1.92 -4.58
C TRP A 338 -8.63 -0.49 -4.73
N ILE A 339 -8.59 0.08 -5.94
CA ILE A 339 -9.06 1.44 -6.25
C ILE A 339 -10.30 1.33 -7.14
N ASP A 340 -11.42 0.94 -6.55
CA ASP A 340 -12.62 0.62 -7.33
C ASP A 340 -13.64 1.77 -7.35
N THR A 341 -13.41 2.81 -6.56
CA THR A 341 -14.36 3.91 -6.38
C THR A 341 -13.65 5.26 -6.46
N VAL A 342 -14.37 6.37 -6.60
CA VAL A 342 -13.75 7.71 -6.66
C VAL A 342 -13.24 8.20 -5.30
N ALA A 343 -13.73 7.61 -4.21
CA ALA A 343 -13.36 7.94 -2.83
C ALA A 343 -13.36 6.66 -1.99
N ASP A 344 -12.88 6.69 -0.75
CA ASP A 344 -13.00 5.54 0.18
C ASP A 344 -12.23 4.25 -0.23
N ASN A 345 -11.13 4.39 -0.96
CA ASN A 345 -10.22 3.26 -1.29
C ASN A 345 -8.92 3.27 -0.49
N TYR A 346 -8.60 4.42 0.11
CA TYR A 346 -7.30 4.68 0.68
C TYR A 346 -7.41 4.84 2.20
N PRO A 347 -6.63 4.09 2.98
CA PRO A 347 -6.50 4.35 4.41
C PRO A 347 -6.07 5.80 4.69
N PRO A 348 -6.80 6.57 5.51
CA PRO A 348 -6.38 7.93 5.86
C PRO A 348 -4.95 7.96 6.41
N PRO A 349 -4.09 8.93 6.03
CA PRO A 349 -4.38 10.16 5.28
C PRO A 349 -4.19 10.03 3.76
N LEU A 350 -4.07 8.82 3.20
CA LEU A 350 -3.85 8.62 1.78
C LEU A 350 -5.06 9.09 0.95
N ASP A 351 -4.82 9.66 -0.22
CA ASP A 351 -5.84 9.99 -1.22
C ASP A 351 -5.31 9.84 -2.66
N ALA A 352 -6.19 10.02 -3.65
CA ALA A 352 -5.89 9.84 -5.07
C ALA A 352 -4.75 10.74 -5.60
N HIS A 353 -4.49 11.90 -4.98
CA HIS A 353 -3.40 12.81 -5.38
C HIS A 353 -2.02 12.27 -5.05
N LEU A 354 -1.93 11.17 -4.29
CA LEU A 354 -0.67 10.47 -4.08
C LEU A 354 -0.25 9.62 -5.27
N VAL A 355 -1.17 9.25 -6.17
CA VAL A 355 -0.80 8.50 -7.39
C VAL A 355 0.09 9.36 -8.29
N PRO A 356 -0.26 10.62 -8.65
CA PRO A 356 0.64 11.52 -9.38
C PRO A 356 1.98 11.77 -8.65
N PHE A 357 1.94 11.92 -7.32
CA PHE A 357 3.14 12.06 -6.50
C PHE A 357 4.06 10.82 -6.55
N ASN A 358 3.50 9.61 -6.52
CA ASN A 358 4.26 8.36 -6.56
C ASN A 358 4.85 8.11 -7.96
N VAL A 359 4.12 8.44 -9.02
CA VAL A 359 4.63 8.36 -10.41
C VAL A 359 5.84 9.27 -10.57
N GLU A 360 5.74 10.55 -10.17
CA GLU A 360 6.83 11.51 -10.40
C GLU A 360 7.99 11.33 -9.40
N SER A 361 7.72 10.95 -8.14
CA SER A 361 8.80 10.65 -7.17
C SER A 361 9.63 9.44 -7.58
N SER A 362 9.04 8.50 -8.32
CA SER A 362 9.77 7.38 -8.90
C SER A 362 10.81 7.87 -9.92
N LYS A 363 10.52 8.90 -10.71
CA LYS A 363 11.47 9.46 -11.68
C LYS A 363 12.68 10.14 -11.03
N TYR A 364 12.51 10.85 -9.91
CA TYR A 364 13.59 11.62 -9.24
C TYR A 364 14.39 10.84 -8.19
N ARG A 365 14.02 9.58 -7.89
CA ARG A 365 14.71 8.77 -6.87
C ARG A 365 16.19 8.49 -7.18
N GLU A 366 16.64 8.68 -8.43
CA GLU A 366 18.05 8.54 -8.81
C GLU A 366 18.96 9.70 -8.33
N THR A 367 18.44 10.88 -7.97
CA THR A 367 19.27 12.09 -7.80
C THR A 367 19.37 12.66 -6.38
N GLY A 368 18.68 12.05 -5.39
CA GLY A 368 18.52 12.61 -4.03
C GLY A 368 19.40 12.00 -2.92
N LEU A 369 19.61 12.78 -1.83
CA LEU A 369 20.38 12.42 -0.63
C LEU A 369 19.84 11.17 0.12
N PHE A 370 18.59 10.77 -0.13
CA PHE A 370 17.96 9.55 0.40
C PHE A 370 18.52 8.24 -0.20
N ALA A 371 19.20 8.30 -1.36
CA ALA A 371 19.81 7.15 -2.04
C ALA A 371 21.04 6.55 -1.31
N ARG A 372 21.48 7.14 -0.19
CA ARG A 372 22.71 6.72 0.52
C ARG A 372 22.50 5.90 1.79
N SER A 373 21.26 5.62 2.20
CA SER A 373 21.04 4.71 3.33
C SER A 373 20.90 3.25 2.84
N SER A 374 21.77 2.38 3.36
CA SER A 374 21.90 0.97 2.96
C SER A 374 20.65 0.12 3.21
N SER A 375 19.70 0.59 4.02
CA SER A 375 18.41 -0.06 4.29
C SER A 375 17.32 0.25 3.27
N LEU A 376 17.40 1.36 2.52
CA LEU A 376 16.43 1.72 1.47
C LEU A 376 16.74 1.07 0.11
N ARG A 377 17.98 0.63 -0.11
CA ARG A 377 18.32 -0.21 -1.29
C ARG A 377 17.49 -1.48 -1.39
N ALA A 378 17.02 -2.02 -0.28
CA ALA A 378 16.17 -3.20 -0.28
C ALA A 378 14.78 -2.94 -0.89
N MET A 379 14.27 -1.70 -0.86
CA MET A 379 13.06 -1.32 -1.62
C MET A 379 13.36 -1.03 -3.10
N GLU A 380 14.58 -0.59 -3.39
CA GLU A 380 15.06 -0.11 -4.70
C GLU A 380 15.37 -1.23 -5.70
N VAL A 381 15.60 -2.46 -5.22
CA VAL A 381 15.98 -3.60 -6.08
C VAL A 381 14.78 -4.28 -6.77
N SER A 382 13.57 -4.19 -6.23
CA SER A 382 12.39 -4.86 -6.82
C SER A 382 11.67 -4.04 -7.89
N MET A 383 11.76 -2.71 -7.85
CA MET A 383 11.20 -1.83 -8.87
C MET A 383 12.24 -0.79 -9.24
N GLN A 384 12.81 -0.89 -10.46
CA GLN A 384 13.61 0.20 -10.99
C GLN A 384 12.73 1.45 -11.06
N PRO A 385 13.21 2.63 -10.64
CA PRO A 385 12.35 3.80 -10.54
C PRO A 385 11.76 4.26 -11.91
N SER A 386 12.48 4.04 -13.00
CA SER A 386 11.97 4.22 -14.37
C SER A 386 10.96 3.16 -14.79
N TYR A 387 11.12 1.91 -14.32
CA TYR A 387 10.15 0.84 -14.54
C TYR A 387 8.83 1.19 -13.86
N ALA A 388 8.82 1.52 -12.57
CA ALA A 388 7.57 1.89 -11.87
C ALA A 388 6.83 3.07 -12.51
N ALA A 389 7.52 4.14 -12.91
CA ALA A 389 6.85 5.27 -13.60
C ALA A 389 6.21 4.84 -14.94
N ASN A 390 6.91 4.02 -15.73
CA ASN A 390 6.38 3.51 -17.00
C ASN A 390 5.15 2.63 -16.79
N MET A 391 5.13 1.83 -15.72
CA MET A 391 4.03 0.93 -15.42
C MET A 391 2.71 1.65 -15.13
N TRP A 392 2.77 2.69 -14.31
CA TRP A 392 1.60 3.51 -13.99
C TRP A 392 1.07 4.22 -15.22
N ASN A 393 1.95 4.83 -16.01
CA ASN A 393 1.56 5.51 -17.24
C ASN A 393 0.89 4.52 -18.21
N GLU A 394 1.43 3.32 -18.37
CA GLU A 394 0.85 2.32 -19.27
C GLU A 394 -0.55 1.88 -18.81
N ALA A 395 -0.74 1.62 -17.52
CA ALA A 395 -2.04 1.25 -16.95
C ALA A 395 -3.09 2.36 -17.06
N LEU A 396 -2.69 3.62 -16.89
CA LEU A 396 -3.56 4.78 -17.09
C LEU A 396 -3.91 4.98 -18.57
N ASN A 397 -2.94 4.78 -19.47
CA ASN A 397 -3.17 4.82 -20.92
C ASN A 397 -4.18 3.75 -21.37
N LYS A 398 -4.09 2.51 -20.85
CA LYS A 398 -5.06 1.45 -21.15
C LYS A 398 -6.49 1.87 -20.77
N ARG A 399 -6.66 2.46 -19.58
CA ARG A 399 -7.95 2.97 -19.09
C ARG A 399 -8.50 4.12 -19.95
N LEU A 400 -7.62 4.97 -20.45
CA LEU A 400 -7.99 6.02 -21.42
C LEU A 400 -8.17 5.50 -22.86
N GLY A 401 -7.74 4.29 -23.19
CA GLY A 401 -7.65 3.83 -24.58
C GLY A 401 -6.67 4.64 -25.42
N THR A 402 -5.58 5.10 -24.80
CA THR A 402 -4.44 5.79 -25.43
C THR A 402 -3.17 4.94 -25.32
N GLU A 403 -2.10 5.37 -25.97
CA GLU A 403 -0.79 4.70 -25.93
C GLU A 403 0.31 5.75 -25.80
N ASP A 404 1.37 5.43 -25.05
CA ASP A 404 2.61 6.22 -24.91
C ASP A 404 2.45 7.66 -24.42
N LEU A 405 1.33 8.02 -23.76
CA LEU A 405 1.21 9.30 -23.08
C LEU A 405 1.93 9.27 -21.74
N ASP A 406 2.64 10.34 -21.40
CA ASP A 406 3.15 10.54 -20.04
C ASP A 406 2.02 11.00 -19.10
N LEU A 407 2.31 11.08 -17.80
CA LEU A 407 1.30 11.46 -16.80
C LEU A 407 0.66 12.82 -17.09
N TYR A 408 1.41 13.78 -17.63
CA TYR A 408 0.86 15.09 -17.95
C TYR A 408 -0.09 15.03 -19.16
N ASP A 409 0.33 14.36 -20.23
CA ASP A 409 -0.49 14.19 -21.42
C ASP A 409 -1.77 13.39 -21.09
N ILE A 410 -1.69 12.44 -20.15
CA ILE A 410 -2.84 11.73 -19.59
C ILE A 410 -3.80 12.69 -18.89
N LEU A 411 -3.29 13.57 -18.01
CA LEU A 411 -4.12 14.57 -17.30
C LEU A 411 -4.81 15.52 -18.29
N LEU A 412 -4.08 16.02 -19.29
CA LEU A 412 -4.66 16.85 -20.35
C LEU A 412 -5.73 16.10 -21.15
N GLU A 413 -5.52 14.81 -21.43
CA GLU A 413 -6.48 14.00 -22.17
C GLU A 413 -7.74 13.69 -21.34
N THR A 414 -7.58 13.46 -20.03
CA THR A 414 -8.73 13.34 -19.11
C THR A 414 -9.59 14.60 -19.12
N GLU A 415 -8.97 15.78 -19.09
CA GLU A 415 -9.67 17.07 -19.12
C GLU A 415 -10.40 17.31 -20.44
N LYS A 416 -9.74 17.03 -21.58
CA LYS A 416 -10.38 17.12 -22.90
C LYS A 416 -11.62 16.23 -23.01
N ARG A 417 -11.62 15.09 -22.32
CA ARG A 417 -12.73 14.13 -22.29
C ARG A 417 -13.73 14.40 -21.17
N GLY A 418 -13.45 15.34 -20.28
CA GLY A 418 -14.29 15.66 -19.13
C GLY A 418 -14.38 14.52 -18.12
N ILE A 419 -13.32 13.72 -17.98
CA ILE A 419 -13.19 12.61 -17.03
C ILE A 419 -12.34 13.12 -15.86
N ALA A 420 -12.78 12.91 -14.62
CA ALA A 420 -11.97 13.26 -13.46
C ALA A 420 -10.85 12.23 -13.23
N PHE A 421 -9.71 12.63 -12.64
CA PHE A 421 -8.57 11.72 -12.50
C PHE A 421 -8.86 10.55 -11.55
N ASP A 422 -9.61 10.77 -10.48
CA ASP A 422 -10.15 9.72 -9.60
C ASP A 422 -11.12 8.77 -10.33
N GLU A 423 -11.96 9.30 -11.22
CA GLU A 423 -12.79 8.46 -12.10
C GLU A 423 -11.95 7.61 -13.05
N LEU A 424 -10.83 8.14 -13.57
CA LEU A 424 -9.89 7.37 -14.39
C LEU A 424 -9.29 6.22 -13.58
N LEU A 425 -8.85 6.47 -12.35
CA LEU A 425 -8.27 5.44 -11.49
C LEU A 425 -9.26 4.30 -11.18
N ALA A 426 -10.54 4.64 -11.03
CA ALA A 426 -11.62 3.69 -10.73
C ALA A 426 -12.12 2.89 -11.95
N ILE A 427 -11.55 3.08 -13.15
CA ILE A 427 -11.89 2.24 -14.30
C ILE A 427 -11.34 0.82 -14.06
N PRO A 428 -12.19 -0.23 -14.10
CA PRO A 428 -11.75 -1.59 -13.81
C PRO A 428 -10.68 -2.09 -14.77
N GLU A 429 -9.63 -2.71 -14.23
CA GLU A 429 -8.65 -3.46 -14.99
C GLU A 429 -9.34 -4.62 -15.73
N GLN A 430 -8.91 -4.90 -16.96
CA GLN A 430 -9.44 -6.00 -17.74
C GLN A 430 -8.44 -7.16 -17.83
N ASP A 431 -8.92 -8.39 -17.63
CA ASP A 431 -8.09 -9.61 -17.64
C ASP A 431 -7.36 -9.87 -18.98
N ASP A 432 -7.84 -9.27 -20.07
CA ASP A 432 -7.29 -9.41 -21.41
C ASP A 432 -6.25 -8.34 -21.77
N TRP A 433 -6.06 -7.34 -20.92
CA TRP A 433 -5.02 -6.34 -21.12
C TRP A 433 -3.62 -6.96 -21.10
N VAL A 434 -2.78 -6.47 -22.00
CA VAL A 434 -1.39 -6.88 -22.17
C VAL A 434 -0.54 -5.62 -22.19
N TYR A 435 0.49 -5.65 -21.35
CA TYR A 435 1.44 -4.57 -21.16
C TYR A 435 2.69 -4.76 -22.02
N SER A 436 3.55 -3.75 -22.07
CA SER A 436 4.77 -3.71 -22.88
C SER A 436 5.77 -4.81 -22.50
N ASP A 437 5.78 -5.23 -21.24
CA ASP A 437 6.55 -6.36 -20.72
C ASP A 437 5.84 -7.72 -20.85
N GLY A 438 4.63 -7.72 -21.41
CA GLY A 438 3.84 -8.89 -21.75
C GLY A 438 2.59 -9.04 -20.87
N LYS A 439 2.04 -10.25 -20.88
CA LYS A 439 0.88 -10.59 -20.04
C LYS A 439 1.37 -10.84 -18.62
N SER A 440 0.78 -10.20 -17.64
CA SER A 440 1.17 -10.31 -16.23
C SER A 440 -0.07 -10.42 -15.35
N THR A 441 0.07 -11.06 -14.20
CA THR A 441 -1.02 -11.26 -13.23
C THR A 441 -0.45 -11.21 -11.83
N THR A 442 -1.16 -10.62 -10.86
CA THR A 442 -0.84 -10.76 -9.44
C THR A 442 -0.96 -12.21 -8.96
N CYS A 443 -0.49 -12.49 -7.75
CA CYS A 443 -0.56 -13.81 -7.13
C CYS A 443 -1.99 -14.38 -7.14
N VAL A 444 -2.98 -13.56 -6.81
CA VAL A 444 -4.38 -13.98 -6.73
C VAL A 444 -5.07 -14.01 -8.09
N ALA A 445 -4.82 -13.02 -8.94
CA ALA A 445 -5.40 -12.96 -10.29
C ALA A 445 -4.94 -14.15 -11.15
N PHE A 446 -3.71 -14.65 -10.96
CA PHE A 446 -3.22 -15.87 -11.60
C PHE A 446 -4.09 -17.09 -11.26
N ILE A 447 -4.43 -17.26 -9.97
CA ILE A 447 -5.22 -18.40 -9.50
C ILE A 447 -6.67 -18.29 -9.96
N LEU A 448 -7.27 -17.09 -9.84
CA LEU A 448 -8.66 -16.89 -10.24
C LEU A 448 -8.84 -16.94 -11.75
N SER A 449 -7.84 -16.50 -12.53
CA SER A 449 -7.81 -16.71 -13.99
C SER A 449 -7.77 -18.21 -14.32
N MET A 450 -6.95 -18.97 -13.60
CA MET A 450 -6.94 -20.43 -13.73
C MET A 450 -8.31 -21.03 -13.38
N TYR A 451 -9.00 -20.52 -12.36
CA TYR A 451 -10.36 -20.96 -12.02
C TYR A 451 -11.39 -20.61 -13.09
N LYS A 452 -11.24 -19.47 -13.79
CA LYS A 452 -12.05 -19.14 -14.97
C LYS A 452 -11.86 -20.19 -16.07
N GLU A 453 -10.62 -20.48 -16.44
CA GLU A 453 -10.30 -21.48 -17.46
C GLU A 453 -10.71 -22.91 -17.04
N ALA A 454 -10.59 -23.23 -15.75
CA ALA A 454 -11.00 -24.50 -15.19
C ALA A 454 -12.52 -24.66 -15.04
N GLY A 455 -13.32 -23.61 -15.33
CA GLY A 455 -14.78 -23.65 -15.33
C GLY A 455 -15.45 -23.46 -13.98
N ILE A 456 -14.74 -22.96 -12.95
CA ILE A 456 -15.27 -22.79 -11.59
C ILE A 456 -16.32 -21.69 -11.53
N PHE A 457 -16.10 -20.57 -12.22
CA PHE A 457 -17.06 -19.46 -12.29
C PHE A 457 -18.23 -19.72 -13.25
N GLY A 458 -18.18 -20.79 -14.04
CA GLY A 458 -19.29 -21.16 -14.93
C GLY A 458 -19.75 -20.01 -15.85
N PRO A 459 -21.06 -19.74 -15.97
CA PRO A 459 -21.59 -18.75 -16.91
C PRO A 459 -21.16 -17.30 -16.66
N ILE A 460 -20.80 -16.95 -15.42
CA ILE A 460 -20.44 -15.57 -15.06
C ILE A 460 -18.94 -15.28 -15.28
N ALA A 461 -18.15 -16.27 -15.70
CA ALA A 461 -16.71 -16.12 -15.91
C ALA A 461 -16.35 -14.96 -16.84
N SER A 462 -17.14 -14.72 -17.89
CA SER A 462 -16.91 -13.63 -18.85
C SER A 462 -17.30 -12.24 -18.32
N SER A 463 -17.97 -12.17 -17.17
CA SER A 463 -18.44 -10.92 -16.54
C SER A 463 -17.68 -10.59 -15.25
N ILE A 464 -16.60 -11.30 -14.96
CA ILE A 464 -15.75 -11.08 -13.79
C ILE A 464 -14.36 -10.74 -14.31
N GLN A 465 -13.81 -9.61 -13.88
CA GLN A 465 -12.40 -9.27 -14.07
C GLN A 465 -11.64 -9.69 -12.80
N VAL A 466 -10.85 -10.76 -12.89
CA VAL A 466 -10.14 -11.27 -11.71
C VAL A 466 -8.90 -10.47 -11.37
N THR A 467 -8.47 -9.58 -12.27
CA THR A 467 -7.47 -8.55 -11.99
C THR A 467 -7.93 -7.53 -10.94
N GLU A 468 -9.24 -7.39 -10.73
CA GLU A 468 -9.83 -6.52 -9.70
C GLU A 468 -9.96 -7.22 -8.33
N PHE A 469 -9.53 -8.47 -8.21
CA PHE A 469 -9.68 -9.20 -6.95
C PHE A 469 -8.44 -9.00 -6.09
N THR A 470 -8.65 -8.60 -4.84
CA THR A 470 -7.63 -8.72 -3.81
C THR A 470 -7.59 -10.15 -3.24
N ILE A 471 -6.56 -10.46 -2.45
CA ILE A 471 -6.48 -11.73 -1.71
C ILE A 471 -7.68 -11.89 -0.77
N ARG A 472 -8.21 -10.77 -0.23
CA ARG A 472 -9.42 -10.79 0.59
C ARG A 472 -10.61 -11.32 -0.18
N ASP A 473 -10.86 -10.78 -1.36
CA ASP A 473 -12.01 -11.17 -2.16
C ASP A 473 -11.94 -12.66 -2.53
N ALA A 474 -10.75 -13.14 -2.87
CA ALA A 474 -10.54 -14.54 -3.22
C ALA A 474 -10.88 -15.51 -2.08
N TYR A 475 -10.43 -15.26 -0.84
CA TYR A 475 -10.75 -16.16 0.27
C TYR A 475 -12.21 -16.00 0.77
N MET A 476 -12.88 -14.89 0.43
CA MET A 476 -14.29 -14.66 0.75
C MET A 476 -15.25 -15.42 -0.18
N LEU A 477 -14.79 -15.77 -1.39
CA LEU A 477 -15.58 -16.57 -2.34
C LEU A 477 -16.03 -17.89 -1.73
N ARG A 478 -17.31 -18.22 -1.91
CA ARG A 478 -17.97 -19.43 -1.43
C ARG A 478 -17.66 -20.62 -2.34
N ILE A 479 -16.38 -20.90 -2.52
CA ILE A 479 -15.86 -21.95 -3.40
C ILE A 479 -15.05 -23.02 -2.66
N PHE A 480 -14.81 -22.83 -1.36
CA PHE A 480 -14.00 -23.71 -0.53
C PHE A 480 -14.87 -24.68 0.29
N GLU A 481 -14.25 -25.74 0.78
CA GLU A 481 -14.91 -26.73 1.65
C GLU A 481 -15.37 -26.05 2.95
N ASP A 482 -16.66 -26.19 3.24
CA ASP A 482 -17.33 -25.60 4.40
C ASP A 482 -17.61 -26.64 5.51
N ASN A 483 -17.48 -27.93 5.19
CA ASN A 483 -17.69 -29.02 6.12
C ASN A 483 -16.35 -29.55 6.65
N GLN A 484 -16.09 -29.24 7.92
CA GLN A 484 -14.89 -29.67 8.63
C GLN A 484 -14.67 -31.19 8.64
N THR A 485 -15.73 -32.01 8.52
CA THR A 485 -15.57 -33.48 8.51
C THR A 485 -15.00 -34.01 7.18
N ARG A 486 -15.01 -33.19 6.12
CA ARG A 486 -14.45 -33.51 4.80
C ARG A 486 -13.02 -33.02 4.62
N LEU A 487 -12.52 -32.18 5.53
CA LEU A 487 -11.13 -31.74 5.52
C LEU A 487 -10.19 -32.94 5.76
N PRO A 488 -8.95 -32.92 5.21
CA PRO A 488 -7.98 -33.98 5.43
C PRO A 488 -7.74 -34.27 6.92
N ARG A 489 -7.40 -35.51 7.29
CA ARG A 489 -7.23 -35.87 8.72
C ARG A 489 -6.11 -35.12 9.43
N TRP A 490 -5.10 -34.67 8.68
CA TRP A 490 -4.00 -33.84 9.19
C TRP A 490 -4.37 -32.35 9.26
N CYS A 491 -5.52 -31.95 8.72
CA CYS A 491 -6.00 -30.59 8.74
C CYS A 491 -6.58 -30.24 10.12
N ASN A 492 -5.97 -29.23 10.75
CA ASN A 492 -6.27 -28.78 12.10
C ASN A 492 -5.96 -29.81 13.19
N ASN A 493 -5.16 -29.40 14.16
CA ASN A 493 -5.01 -30.17 15.40
C ASN A 493 -6.29 -30.02 16.24
N GLU A 494 -6.55 -30.91 17.20
CA GLU A 494 -7.76 -30.88 18.07
C GLU A 494 -8.03 -29.51 18.72
N ASN A 495 -6.98 -28.68 18.85
CA ASN A 495 -7.00 -27.37 19.50
C ASN A 495 -7.27 -26.18 18.56
N ASP A 496 -6.89 -26.23 17.29
CA ASP A 496 -6.93 -25.03 16.40
C ASP A 496 -8.34 -24.81 15.81
N LYS A 497 -9.03 -25.90 15.43
CA LYS A 497 -10.42 -25.92 14.90
C LYS A 497 -10.74 -24.76 13.93
N LEU A 498 -9.84 -24.47 12.99
CA LEU A 498 -10.08 -23.48 11.93
C LEU A 498 -11.04 -24.06 10.86
N PRO A 499 -11.78 -23.22 10.11
CA PRO A 499 -12.62 -23.70 9.01
C PRO A 499 -11.79 -24.16 7.79
N PHE A 500 -10.47 -23.96 7.81
CA PHE A 500 -9.51 -24.32 6.76
C PHE A 500 -8.26 -24.96 7.39
N CYS A 501 -7.30 -25.40 6.56
CA CYS A 501 -6.12 -26.13 7.01
C CYS A 501 -4.90 -25.23 7.19
N GLN A 502 -4.61 -24.77 8.40
CA GLN A 502 -3.36 -24.05 8.63
C GLN A 502 -2.16 -25.01 8.76
N ILE A 503 -1.35 -25.10 7.71
CA ILE A 503 -0.28 -26.07 7.55
C ILE A 503 1.10 -25.59 8.03
N LEU A 504 1.31 -24.28 8.14
CA LEU A 504 2.54 -23.69 8.66
C LEU A 504 2.26 -22.43 9.50
N GLY A 505 3.11 -22.18 10.50
CA GLY A 505 3.28 -20.88 11.14
C GLY A 505 2.90 -20.82 12.63
N GLU A 506 3.59 -19.93 13.35
CA GLU A 506 3.49 -19.75 14.81
C GLU A 506 2.15 -19.17 15.30
N TYR A 507 1.51 -18.34 14.50
CA TYR A 507 0.28 -17.61 14.87
C TYR A 507 -0.91 -18.19 14.12
N ARG A 508 -2.07 -18.18 14.76
CA ARG A 508 -3.35 -18.57 14.16
C ARG A 508 -3.67 -17.60 13.03
N MET A 509 -3.88 -18.13 11.82
CA MET A 509 -4.34 -17.32 10.69
C MET A 509 -5.84 -17.04 10.83
N GLU A 510 -6.23 -15.85 10.40
CA GLU A 510 -7.62 -15.39 10.40
C GLU A 510 -7.97 -14.94 8.99
N PHE A 511 -9.16 -15.30 8.49
CA PHE A 511 -9.68 -14.85 7.20
C PHE A 511 -11.10 -14.30 7.41
N PRO A 512 -11.25 -13.01 7.76
CA PRO A 512 -12.55 -12.40 8.02
C PRO A 512 -13.47 -12.52 6.79
N GLY A 513 -14.66 -13.11 6.93
CA GLY A 513 -15.57 -13.33 5.81
C GLY A 513 -15.20 -14.54 4.93
N TYR A 514 -14.31 -15.41 5.38
CA TYR A 514 -13.95 -16.65 4.68
C TYR A 514 -15.18 -17.44 4.20
N ASN A 515 -15.20 -17.76 2.91
CA ASN A 515 -16.19 -18.65 2.29
C ASN A 515 -17.66 -18.18 2.47
N THR A 516 -17.91 -16.87 2.40
CA THR A 516 -19.24 -16.29 2.67
C THR A 516 -19.97 -15.76 1.43
N LEU A 517 -19.28 -15.46 0.33
CA LEU A 517 -19.85 -14.76 -0.82
C LEU A 517 -19.99 -15.65 -2.05
N ASP A 518 -21.19 -15.71 -2.61
CA ASP A 518 -21.36 -16.26 -3.96
C ASP A 518 -20.78 -15.31 -4.99
N ALA A 519 -20.07 -15.84 -5.99
CA ALA A 519 -19.61 -15.04 -7.12
C ALA A 519 -20.80 -14.53 -7.93
N TYR A 520 -20.73 -13.27 -8.35
CA TYR A 520 -21.74 -12.61 -9.19
C TYR A 520 -21.05 -11.73 -10.26
N SER A 521 -21.81 -11.28 -11.26
CA SER A 521 -21.27 -10.46 -12.35
C SER A 521 -20.81 -9.09 -11.87
N HIS A 522 -19.69 -8.60 -12.39
CA HIS A 522 -19.07 -7.32 -12.02
C HIS A 522 -18.69 -7.20 -10.54
N MET A 523 -18.36 -8.34 -9.92
CA MET A 523 -17.90 -8.39 -8.53
C MET A 523 -16.53 -7.71 -8.38
N ASN A 524 -16.37 -6.91 -7.33
CA ASN A 524 -15.17 -6.12 -7.02
C ASN A 524 -14.79 -5.04 -8.04
N GLU A 525 -15.74 -4.52 -8.81
CA GLU A 525 -15.47 -3.39 -9.72
C GLU A 525 -15.85 -2.03 -9.08
N GLN A 526 -16.48 -2.03 -7.91
CA GLN A 526 -17.01 -0.83 -7.21
C GLN A 526 -16.93 -0.97 -5.68
N CYS A 527 -15.88 -1.60 -5.16
CA CYS A 527 -15.73 -1.92 -3.74
C CYS A 527 -14.76 -0.97 -3.01
N PRO A 528 -15.22 -0.22 -1.98
CA PRO A 528 -14.31 0.55 -1.14
C PRO A 528 -13.43 -0.36 -0.27
N SER A 529 -12.23 0.10 0.07
CA SER A 529 -11.24 -0.64 0.87
C SER A 529 -10.75 0.15 2.09
N LEU A 530 -11.68 0.67 2.92
CA LEU A 530 -11.32 1.45 4.10
C LEU A 530 -11.09 0.62 5.37
N PRO A 531 -9.92 0.72 6.02
CA PRO A 531 -9.71 0.19 7.36
C PRO A 531 -10.53 0.96 8.41
N PRO A 532 -10.75 0.37 9.59
CA PRO A 532 -10.30 -0.96 10.01
C PRO A 532 -11.31 -2.08 9.70
N THR A 533 -12.54 -1.73 9.29
CA THR A 533 -13.64 -2.69 9.11
C THR A 533 -13.69 -3.26 7.70
N TYR A 534 -13.20 -2.52 6.71
CA TYR A 534 -13.26 -2.86 5.29
C TYR A 534 -14.68 -3.21 4.88
N ASP A 535 -15.64 -2.38 5.30
CA ASP A 535 -17.07 -2.63 5.09
C ASP A 535 -17.36 -2.77 3.59
N ARG A 536 -18.12 -3.82 3.26
CA ARG A 536 -18.46 -4.21 1.89
C ARG A 536 -19.92 -3.80 1.60
N PRO A 537 -20.18 -2.70 0.88
CA PRO A 537 -21.55 -2.27 0.55
C PRO A 537 -22.28 -3.29 -0.32
N SER A 538 -23.60 -3.14 -0.49
CA SER A 538 -24.33 -4.00 -1.41
C SER A 538 -23.92 -3.74 -2.87
N GLN A 539 -23.74 -4.79 -3.68
CA GLN A 539 -23.35 -4.76 -5.09
C GLN A 539 -21.86 -4.50 -5.35
N CYS A 540 -21.17 -4.07 -4.30
CA CYS A 540 -19.94 -4.75 -3.94
C CYS A 540 -20.32 -6.16 -3.38
#